data_AF-A0A351D2U1-F1
#
_entry.id   AF-A0A351D2U1-F1
#
_cell.length_a   1.000
_cell.length_b   1.000
_cell.length_c   1.000
_cell.angle_alpha   90.00
_cell.angle_beta   90.00
_cell.angle_gamma   90.00
#
_symmetry.space_group_name_H-M   'P 1'
#
loop_
_entity.id
_entity.type
_entity.pdbx_description
1 polymer ?
#
loop_
_entity_poly.entity_id
_entity_poly.type
_entity_poly.pdbx_seq_one_letter_code
_entity_poly.pdbx_strand_id
1 'polypeptide(L)'
;MKTFTFKLAVLVATISLGSALQARDYDEWFGGNFMLQDLIDAEKGYCLDLEGYASITDTSAPVIVHSCKEGFWKDGTWRVNYPQEGQIYLPEYELCVAAAALKEDADVVLQDCSDAPMQRFDFREDGTVAVISDSTETFCLSVGDTSRATGRNLRRPTRFVNCDNAVEQYTQWILPAKDTVYTSFDFTPISLLPTDEQAPTGRPRAGGGQGRGGGAAAGEVRRGPGGNNLYVGACAPCHGRSGEGLASEFAPKLSGQEDWYLTRQLTNFVKEVRGGREGERWATQMSFHIGDFGQAQLDSFVDYIGTLEDTPAEVTIAGDSTRGQQLYAACVACHGDDAMGNAALNSPRLAGMSDWYMVTQLQKFRDGTRGDHPEDTLGAQMVAFSQTLPDEQALIDVTAYINTLSAP
;
A
#
# COMPACT_ATOMS: atom_id res chain seq x y z
N MET A 1 33.17 -15.19 76.34
CA MET A 1 32.19 -15.90 75.48
C MET A 1 30.79 -15.37 75.78
N LYS A 2 30.27 -14.47 74.93
CA LYS A 2 28.85 -14.13 74.88
C LYS A 2 28.49 -14.01 73.39
N THR A 3 27.58 -14.86 72.97
CA THR A 3 27.03 -15.01 71.63
C THR A 3 26.21 -13.78 71.24
N PHE A 4 26.52 -13.18 70.10
CA PHE A 4 25.68 -12.17 69.44
C PHE A 4 24.87 -12.87 68.33
N THR A 5 23.55 -12.87 68.47
CA THR A 5 22.60 -13.34 67.47
C THR A 5 22.30 -12.18 66.52
N PHE A 6 22.79 -12.23 65.28
CA PHE A 6 22.35 -11.33 64.21
C PHE A 6 21.11 -11.94 63.55
N LYS A 7 19.96 -11.26 63.64
CA LYS A 7 18.78 -11.57 62.82
C LYS A 7 19.05 -11.06 61.40
N LEU A 8 19.14 -11.98 60.45
CA LEU A 8 19.18 -11.65 59.02
C LEU A 8 17.74 -11.34 58.57
N ALA A 9 17.44 -10.07 58.32
CA ALA A 9 16.20 -9.66 57.67
C ALA A 9 16.35 -9.96 56.18
N VAL A 10 15.59 -10.95 55.69
CA VAL A 10 15.46 -11.19 54.24
C VAL A 10 14.50 -10.14 53.69
N LEU A 11 15.05 -9.12 53.03
CA LEU A 11 14.27 -8.18 52.24
C LEU A 11 13.91 -8.89 50.93
N VAL A 12 12.70 -9.46 50.86
CA VAL A 12 12.15 -9.92 49.58
C VAL A 12 11.73 -8.65 48.82
N ALA A 13 12.59 -8.18 47.93
CA ALA A 13 12.20 -7.20 46.93
C ALA A 13 11.21 -7.90 45.98
N THR A 14 9.92 -7.66 46.19
CA THR A 14 8.89 -7.95 45.19
C THR A 14 9.16 -7.04 44.01
N ILE A 15 9.81 -7.57 42.97
CA ILE A 15 9.85 -6.93 41.66
C ILE A 15 8.41 -7.05 41.13
N SER A 16 7.65 -5.97 41.21
CA SER A 16 6.43 -5.82 40.41
C SER A 16 6.83 -5.79 38.94
N LEU A 17 6.77 -6.95 38.28
CA LEU A 17 6.73 -7.04 36.83
C LEU A 17 5.33 -6.61 36.38
N GLY A 18 5.11 -5.31 36.37
CA GLY A 18 3.97 -4.67 35.72
C GLY A 18 4.50 -3.78 34.60
N SER A 19 5.02 -4.39 33.55
CA SER A 19 5.27 -3.65 32.30
C SER A 19 3.91 -3.48 31.63
N ALA A 20 3.34 -2.28 31.68
CA ALA A 20 2.26 -1.91 30.78
C ALA A 20 2.82 -2.05 29.36
N LEU A 21 2.36 -3.05 28.61
CA LEU A 21 2.68 -3.20 27.19
C LEU A 21 2.12 -1.97 26.46
N GLN A 22 2.98 -1.24 25.77
CA GLN A 22 2.60 -0.06 25.00
C GLN A 22 2.52 -0.40 23.52
N ALA A 23 1.67 0.29 22.77
CA ALA A 23 1.55 0.12 21.34
C ALA A 23 2.83 0.48 20.55
N ARG A 24 3.75 1.25 21.15
CA ARG A 24 5.03 1.63 20.53
C ARG A 24 5.89 0.44 20.13
N ASP A 25 5.80 -0.69 20.83
CA ASP A 25 6.52 -1.93 20.47
C ASP A 25 5.92 -2.60 19.22
N TYR A 26 4.72 -2.18 18.78
CA TYR A 26 4.00 -2.68 17.61
C TYR A 26 4.03 -1.71 16.41
N ASP A 27 4.63 -0.51 16.55
CA ASP A 27 4.73 0.50 15.49
C ASP A 27 5.46 -0.03 14.24
N GLU A 28 6.42 -0.95 14.42
CA GLU A 28 7.09 -1.66 13.33
C GLU A 28 6.15 -2.56 12.50
N TRP A 29 5.03 -3.02 13.07
CA TRP A 29 4.05 -3.89 12.41
C TRP A 29 2.88 -3.15 11.77
N PHE A 30 2.57 -1.93 12.26
CA PHE A 30 1.36 -1.17 11.90
C PHE A 30 1.64 0.24 11.39
N GLY A 31 2.90 0.60 11.12
CA GLY A 31 3.47 1.97 11.00
C GLY A 31 2.87 2.97 10.00
N GLY A 32 1.67 2.75 9.46
CA GLY A 32 0.84 3.79 8.82
C GLY A 32 -0.57 3.92 9.41
N ASN A 33 -0.87 3.30 10.55
CA ASN A 33 -2.14 3.44 11.24
C ASN A 33 -2.09 4.60 12.26
N PHE A 34 -3.21 5.31 12.39
CA PHE A 34 -3.42 6.26 13.48
C PHE A 34 -3.87 5.48 14.71
N MET A 35 -2.96 5.26 15.66
CA MET A 35 -3.12 4.26 16.73
C MET A 35 -3.10 4.91 18.12
N LEU A 36 -3.90 4.39 19.05
CA LEU A 36 -3.83 4.78 20.46
C LEU A 36 -2.58 4.17 21.10
N GLN A 37 -1.81 4.96 21.85
CA GLN A 37 -0.57 4.51 22.46
C GLN A 37 -0.76 3.44 23.54
N ASP A 38 -1.86 3.52 24.29
CA ASP A 38 -2.21 2.52 25.31
C ASP A 38 -3.09 1.42 24.69
N LEU A 39 -2.80 0.16 25.04
CA LEU A 39 -3.55 -0.98 24.53
C LEU A 39 -4.95 -1.09 25.18
N ILE A 40 -5.11 -0.52 26.38
CA ILE A 40 -6.28 -0.62 27.27
C ILE A 40 -6.67 -2.08 27.50
N ASP A 41 -7.62 -2.59 26.71
CA ASP A 41 -8.20 -3.93 26.75
C ASP A 41 -8.11 -4.66 25.40
N ALA A 42 -7.50 -4.05 24.37
CA ALA A 42 -7.27 -4.67 23.08
C ALA A 42 -5.83 -5.18 22.97
N GLU A 43 -5.66 -6.50 22.80
CA GLU A 43 -4.34 -7.16 22.69
C GLU A 43 -3.45 -6.54 21.59
N LYS A 44 -4.07 -6.12 20.48
CA LYS A 44 -3.39 -5.48 19.34
C LYS A 44 -3.46 -3.95 19.38
N GLY A 45 -4.01 -3.37 20.44
CA GLY A 45 -4.27 -1.93 20.56
C GLY A 45 -5.45 -1.46 19.71
N TYR A 46 -5.65 -0.14 19.68
CA TYR A 46 -6.79 0.51 19.01
C TYR A 46 -6.31 1.42 17.88
N CYS A 47 -6.89 1.26 16.69
CA CYS A 47 -6.59 2.05 15.50
C CYS A 47 -7.85 2.82 15.09
N LEU A 48 -7.67 4.04 14.59
CA LEU A 48 -8.74 4.87 14.03
C LEU A 48 -9.40 4.13 12.86
N ASP A 49 -10.72 4.04 12.86
CA ASP A 49 -11.50 3.21 11.95
C ASP A 49 -12.90 3.81 11.74
N LEU A 50 -13.67 3.25 10.82
CA LEU A 50 -15.07 3.56 10.58
C LEU A 50 -15.96 2.37 10.92
N GLU A 51 -17.22 2.64 11.27
CA GLU A 51 -18.19 1.56 11.46
C GLU A 51 -18.58 0.98 10.09
N GLY A 52 -18.33 -0.31 9.87
CA GLY A 52 -18.65 -0.96 8.60
C GLY A 52 -17.94 -2.29 8.36
N TYR A 53 -18.07 -2.81 7.14
CA TYR A 53 -17.32 -3.96 6.63
C TYR A 53 -17.02 -3.80 5.14
N ALA A 54 -15.73 -3.80 4.78
CA ALA A 54 -15.24 -3.83 3.40
C ALA A 54 -15.81 -2.70 2.50
N SER A 55 -16.69 -3.04 1.54
CA SER A 55 -17.27 -2.11 0.55
C SER A 55 -18.51 -1.36 1.05
N ILE A 56 -18.92 -1.56 2.30
CA ILE A 56 -20.09 -0.94 2.93
C ILE A 56 -19.63 -0.25 4.22
N THR A 57 -18.92 0.86 4.04
CA THR A 57 -18.47 1.72 5.14
C THR A 57 -19.36 2.96 5.18
N ASP A 58 -19.88 3.29 6.36
CA ASP A 58 -20.74 4.45 6.55
C ASP A 58 -19.90 5.67 6.96
N THR A 59 -19.54 6.50 5.98
CA THR A 59 -18.78 7.74 6.23
C THR A 59 -19.62 8.85 6.89
N SER A 60 -20.94 8.65 7.07
CA SER A 60 -21.81 9.59 7.77
C SER A 60 -21.86 9.35 9.27
N ALA A 61 -21.40 8.18 9.73
CA ALA A 61 -21.29 7.87 11.15
C ALA A 61 -20.04 8.54 11.77
N PRO A 62 -20.04 8.78 13.09
CA PRO A 62 -18.83 9.21 13.80
C PRO A 62 -17.69 8.22 13.62
N VAL A 63 -16.47 8.75 13.56
CA VAL A 63 -15.23 7.96 13.54
C VAL A 63 -15.14 7.17 14.84
N ILE A 64 -14.64 5.93 14.75
CA ILE A 64 -14.45 5.06 15.91
C ILE A 64 -12.99 4.65 16.01
N VAL A 65 -12.65 3.93 17.07
CA VAL A 65 -11.48 3.06 17.05
C VAL A 65 -11.91 1.61 17.07
N HIS A 66 -11.14 0.78 16.40
CA HIS A 66 -11.29 -0.66 16.35
C HIS A 66 -9.98 -1.32 16.81
N SER A 67 -10.04 -2.56 17.32
CA SER A 67 -8.83 -3.34 17.56
C SER A 67 -7.98 -3.35 16.28
N CYS A 68 -6.70 -2.98 16.38
CA CYS A 68 -5.86 -2.87 15.19
C CYS A 68 -5.84 -4.20 14.43
N LYS A 69 -6.07 -4.10 13.12
CA LYS A 69 -6.06 -5.22 12.20
C LYS A 69 -4.68 -5.27 11.56
N GLU A 70 -4.12 -6.47 11.37
CA GLU A 70 -2.90 -6.64 10.59
C GLU A 70 -3.17 -6.26 9.13
N GLY A 71 -2.25 -5.48 8.53
CA GLY A 71 -2.37 -4.97 7.17
C GLY A 71 -3.09 -3.61 7.05
N PHE A 72 -3.09 -3.06 5.84
CA PHE A 72 -3.72 -1.77 5.52
C PHE A 72 -5.14 -1.99 4.99
N TRP A 73 -6.12 -1.69 5.83
CA TRP A 73 -7.53 -1.73 5.47
C TRP A 73 -7.96 -0.34 4.99
N LYS A 74 -8.88 -0.28 4.01
CA LYS A 74 -9.32 0.97 3.37
C LYS A 74 -9.69 2.07 4.37
N ASP A 75 -10.37 1.68 5.44
CA ASP A 75 -10.86 2.50 6.55
C ASP A 75 -9.79 2.84 7.62
N GLY A 76 -8.58 2.26 7.52
CA GLY A 76 -7.46 2.48 8.45
C GLY A 76 -6.29 3.30 7.88
N THR A 77 -6.40 3.80 6.66
CA THR A 77 -5.29 4.45 5.91
C THR A 77 -5.19 5.96 6.14
N TRP A 78 -5.08 6.40 7.39
CA TRP A 78 -5.11 7.83 7.73
C TRP A 78 -3.81 8.58 7.42
N ARG A 79 -3.92 9.86 7.07
CA ARG A 79 -2.79 10.81 6.94
C ARG A 79 -2.95 11.98 7.89
N VAL A 80 -1.84 12.53 8.37
CA VAL A 80 -1.81 13.78 9.14
C VAL A 80 -1.07 14.85 8.36
N ASN A 81 -1.38 16.13 8.60
CA ASN A 81 -0.85 17.27 7.85
C ASN A 81 -1.11 17.19 6.33
N TYR A 82 -2.23 16.58 5.94
CA TYR A 82 -2.68 16.47 4.56
C TYR A 82 -4.22 16.66 4.52
N PRO A 83 -4.80 17.27 3.46
CA PRO A 83 -4.12 17.94 2.35
C PRO A 83 -3.40 19.23 2.75
N GLN A 84 -3.66 19.76 3.95
CA GLN A 84 -2.94 20.88 4.54
C GLN A 84 -2.40 20.56 5.92
N GLU A 85 -1.43 21.35 6.36
CA GLU A 85 -0.88 21.28 7.72
C GLU A 85 -1.99 21.39 8.77
N GLY A 86 -1.91 20.54 9.80
CA GLY A 86 -2.92 20.47 10.84
C GLY A 86 -4.21 19.72 10.46
N GLN A 87 -4.30 19.04 9.32
CA GLN A 87 -5.47 18.21 8.98
C GLN A 87 -5.22 16.71 9.20
N ILE A 88 -6.29 15.95 9.43
CA ILE A 88 -6.28 14.48 9.42
C ILE A 88 -7.17 14.03 8.26
N TYR A 89 -6.63 13.23 7.34
CA TYR A 89 -7.26 12.90 6.06
C TYR A 89 -7.41 11.39 5.87
N LEU A 90 -8.53 10.99 5.29
CA LEU A 90 -8.84 9.61 4.90
C LEU A 90 -8.85 9.50 3.36
N PRO A 91 -7.77 8.97 2.74
CA PRO A 91 -7.60 8.93 1.30
C PRO A 91 -8.68 8.18 0.53
N GLU A 92 -9.14 7.03 1.03
CA GLU A 92 -10.14 6.20 0.32
C GLU A 92 -11.44 6.97 0.00
N TYR A 93 -11.84 7.89 0.88
CA TYR A 93 -13.10 8.63 0.77
C TYR A 93 -12.91 10.11 0.45
N GLU A 94 -11.67 10.59 0.39
CA GLU A 94 -11.32 11.99 0.18
C GLU A 94 -11.91 12.95 1.24
N LEU A 95 -12.08 12.46 2.49
CA LEU A 95 -12.67 13.21 3.59
C LEU A 95 -11.64 13.56 4.66
N CYS A 96 -11.89 14.65 5.37
CA CYS A 96 -11.11 15.10 6.51
C CYS A 96 -11.87 14.91 7.82
N VAL A 97 -11.12 14.61 8.88
CA VAL A 97 -11.65 14.58 10.23
C VAL A 97 -12.02 16.00 10.65
N ALA A 98 -13.18 16.14 11.27
CA ALA A 98 -13.66 17.37 11.88
C ALA A 98 -14.19 17.10 13.29
N ALA A 99 -14.04 18.08 14.18
CA ALA A 99 -14.87 18.15 15.37
C ALA A 99 -16.31 18.51 14.97
N ALA A 100 -17.31 17.77 15.45
CA ALA A 100 -18.71 18.12 15.21
C ALA A 100 -19.13 19.41 15.94
N ALA A 101 -18.45 19.73 17.05
CA ALA A 101 -18.60 20.96 17.82
C ALA A 101 -17.31 21.25 18.60
N LEU A 102 -16.99 22.52 18.88
CA LEU A 102 -15.88 22.90 19.76
C LEU A 102 -16.33 22.86 21.23
N LYS A 103 -16.60 21.66 21.75
CA LYS A 103 -17.04 21.43 23.14
C LYS A 103 -16.61 20.04 23.62
N GLU A 104 -16.70 19.81 24.92
CA GLU A 104 -16.52 18.49 25.53
C GLU A 104 -17.59 17.50 25.04
N ASP A 105 -17.17 16.24 24.88
CA ASP A 105 -17.93 15.11 24.33
C ASP A 105 -18.48 15.36 22.91
N ALA A 106 -17.87 16.25 22.14
CA ALA A 106 -18.20 16.38 20.73
C ALA A 106 -17.73 15.15 19.94
N ASP A 107 -18.57 14.69 19.01
CA ASP A 107 -18.24 13.60 18.10
C ASP A 107 -17.11 14.00 17.14
N VAL A 108 -16.34 13.00 16.74
CA VAL A 108 -15.37 13.08 15.65
C VAL A 108 -16.05 12.59 14.39
N VAL A 109 -16.13 13.44 13.37
CA VAL A 109 -16.89 13.16 12.14
C VAL A 109 -16.03 13.36 10.90
N LEU A 110 -16.48 12.82 9.77
CA LEU A 110 -15.87 13.07 8.47
C LEU A 110 -16.66 14.12 7.69
N GLN A 111 -15.95 15.03 7.05
CA GLN A 111 -16.50 16.08 6.20
C GLN A 111 -15.57 16.35 5.01
N ASP A 112 -16.07 17.03 3.98
CA ASP A 112 -15.21 17.53 2.90
C ASP A 112 -14.06 18.37 3.47
N CYS A 113 -12.86 18.16 2.93
CA CYS A 113 -11.68 18.87 3.38
C CYS A 113 -11.78 20.38 3.11
N SER A 114 -11.57 21.19 4.14
CA SER A 114 -11.67 22.65 4.08
C SER A 114 -10.75 23.32 5.10
N ASP A 115 -10.74 24.67 5.09
CA ASP A 115 -9.97 25.47 6.05
C ASP A 115 -10.75 25.79 7.33
N ALA A 116 -11.83 25.04 7.60
CA ALA A 116 -12.63 25.22 8.79
C ALA A 116 -11.77 24.99 10.06
N PRO A 117 -11.91 25.83 11.10
CA PRO A 117 -11.18 25.65 12.36
C PRO A 117 -11.40 24.27 13.00
N MET A 118 -12.57 23.68 12.77
CA MET A 118 -12.95 22.37 13.30
C MET A 118 -12.18 21.21 12.66
N GLN A 119 -11.44 21.46 11.58
CA GLN A 119 -10.57 20.51 10.89
C GLN A 119 -9.08 20.86 11.09
N ARG A 120 -8.74 21.72 12.05
CA ARG A 120 -7.35 22.10 12.33
C ARG A 120 -6.90 21.54 13.67
N PHE A 121 -5.78 20.83 13.66
CA PHE A 121 -5.27 20.07 14.77
C PHE A 121 -3.80 20.39 15.03
N ASP A 122 -3.47 20.54 16.30
CA ASP A 122 -2.13 20.63 16.86
C ASP A 122 -1.68 19.21 17.26
N PHE A 123 -0.66 18.70 16.57
CA PHE A 123 -0.07 17.39 16.81
C PHE A 123 1.15 17.56 17.73
N ARG A 124 0.97 17.28 19.02
CA ARG A 124 1.98 17.54 20.05
C ARG A 124 3.01 16.41 20.16
N GLU A 125 4.21 16.74 20.64
CA GLU A 125 5.31 15.78 20.80
C GLU A 125 5.00 14.63 21.78
N ASP A 126 4.06 14.85 22.70
CA ASP A 126 3.61 13.84 23.67
C ASP A 126 2.54 12.88 23.10
N GLY A 127 2.20 13.01 21.81
CA GLY A 127 1.18 12.21 21.13
C GLY A 127 -0.24 12.76 21.28
N THR A 128 -0.42 13.87 21.99
CA THR A 128 -1.73 14.51 22.11
C THR A 128 -2.12 15.20 20.80
N VAL A 129 -3.38 15.03 20.39
CA VAL A 129 -3.95 15.69 19.21
C VAL A 129 -5.06 16.64 19.65
N ALA A 130 -4.83 17.94 19.51
CA ALA A 130 -5.74 18.97 20.00
C ALA A 130 -6.36 19.78 18.86
N VAL A 131 -7.62 20.18 18.95
CA VAL A 131 -8.22 21.11 17.98
C VAL A 131 -7.62 22.50 18.18
N ILE A 132 -7.14 23.13 17.10
CA ILE A 132 -6.65 24.51 17.11
C ILE A 132 -7.88 25.43 17.16
N SER A 133 -7.97 26.20 18.24
CA SER A 133 -9.08 27.12 18.50
C SER A 133 -8.57 28.36 19.22
N ASP A 134 -9.20 29.51 18.97
CA ASP A 134 -8.94 30.77 19.70
C ASP A 134 -9.58 30.78 21.11
N SER A 135 -10.23 29.68 21.49
CA SER A 135 -10.81 29.50 22.84
C SER A 135 -9.72 29.36 23.90
N THR A 136 -10.05 29.73 25.13
CA THR A 136 -9.21 29.41 26.30
C THR A 136 -9.27 27.93 26.67
N GLU A 137 -10.35 27.25 26.28
CA GLU A 137 -10.50 25.81 26.44
C GLU A 137 -9.95 25.08 25.22
N THR A 138 -9.05 24.12 25.45
CA THR A 138 -8.49 23.28 24.39
C THR A 138 -9.11 21.89 24.45
N PHE A 139 -9.47 21.33 23.30
CA PHE A 139 -10.12 20.02 23.20
C PHE A 139 -9.22 19.00 22.50
N CYS A 140 -9.02 17.86 23.15
CA CYS A 140 -8.12 16.78 22.73
C CYS A 140 -8.91 15.58 22.21
N LEU A 141 -8.44 14.98 21.12
CA LEU A 141 -8.97 13.74 20.57
C LEU A 141 -8.77 12.60 21.58
N SER A 142 -9.85 11.89 21.88
CA SER A 142 -9.91 10.85 22.90
C SER A 142 -10.74 9.67 22.46
N VAL A 143 -10.51 8.52 23.08
CA VAL A 143 -11.39 7.35 22.96
C VAL A 143 -12.34 7.25 24.16
N GLY A 144 -13.51 6.66 23.93
CA GLY A 144 -14.47 6.34 24.98
C GLY A 144 -13.90 5.36 26.00
N ASP A 145 -14.37 5.46 27.24
CA ASP A 145 -14.01 4.58 28.35
C ASP A 145 -14.65 3.19 28.27
N THR A 146 -15.69 3.05 27.45
CA THR A 146 -16.42 1.79 27.23
C THR A 146 -16.10 1.18 25.87
N SER A 147 -15.82 -0.13 25.86
CA SER A 147 -15.63 -0.91 24.64
C SER A 147 -16.86 -1.77 24.32
N ARG A 148 -17.07 -2.02 23.03
CA ARG A 148 -18.06 -2.96 22.49
C ARG A 148 -17.34 -4.06 21.72
N ALA A 149 -17.64 -5.32 22.03
CA ALA A 149 -17.10 -6.46 21.30
C ALA A 149 -17.92 -6.79 20.04
N THR A 150 -17.20 -7.08 18.95
CA THR A 150 -17.75 -7.68 17.72
C THR A 150 -16.87 -8.88 17.35
N GLY A 151 -17.30 -10.08 17.74
CA GLY A 151 -16.45 -11.27 17.66
C GLY A 151 -15.27 -11.18 18.63
N ARG A 152 -14.04 -11.34 18.12
CA ARG A 152 -12.79 -11.17 18.90
C ARG A 152 -12.26 -9.73 18.91
N ASN A 153 -12.89 -8.83 18.16
CA ASN A 153 -12.45 -7.44 18.03
C ASN A 153 -13.23 -6.53 18.96
N LEU A 154 -12.57 -5.49 19.45
CA LEU A 154 -13.16 -4.45 20.28
C LEU A 154 -13.28 -3.14 19.51
N ARG A 155 -14.29 -2.35 19.86
CA ARG A 155 -14.53 -1.01 19.30
C ARG A 155 -14.80 -0.01 20.42
N ARG A 156 -14.38 1.23 20.25
CA ARG A 156 -14.70 2.35 21.16
C ARG A 156 -15.09 3.58 20.34
N PRO A 157 -16.04 4.41 20.81
CA PRO A 157 -16.32 5.68 20.15
C PRO A 157 -15.13 6.62 20.32
N THR A 158 -14.92 7.52 19.36
CA THR A 158 -14.02 8.65 19.55
C THR A 158 -14.80 9.90 19.96
N ARG A 159 -14.15 10.82 20.65
CA ARG A 159 -14.75 12.07 21.13
C ARG A 159 -13.67 13.12 21.40
N PHE A 160 -14.08 14.36 21.58
CA PHE A 160 -13.22 15.42 22.11
C PHE A 160 -13.44 15.61 23.61
N VAL A 161 -12.36 15.68 24.38
CA VAL A 161 -12.38 15.96 25.83
C VAL A 161 -11.57 17.22 26.13
N ASN A 162 -11.81 17.88 27.27
CA ASN A 162 -10.96 18.99 27.67
C ASN A 162 -9.52 18.48 27.93
N CYS A 163 -8.53 19.09 27.29
CA CYS A 163 -7.13 18.68 27.40
C CYS A 163 -6.57 18.78 28.83
N ASP A 164 -7.06 19.72 29.66
CA ASP A 164 -6.61 19.88 31.05
C ASP A 164 -7.09 18.73 31.95
N ASN A 165 -8.16 18.05 31.55
CA ASN A 165 -8.73 16.90 32.25
C ASN A 165 -8.46 15.58 31.52
N ALA A 166 -7.64 15.60 30.46
CA ALA A 166 -7.36 14.43 29.64
C ALA A 166 -6.62 13.36 30.44
N VAL A 167 -7.08 12.12 30.29
CA VAL A 167 -6.37 10.94 30.82
C VAL A 167 -5.49 10.39 29.71
N GLU A 168 -4.18 10.33 29.93
CA GLU A 168 -3.18 9.97 28.92
C GLU A 168 -3.52 8.65 28.20
N GLN A 169 -3.97 7.64 28.96
CA GLN A 169 -4.39 6.33 28.45
C GLN A 169 -5.42 6.42 27.31
N TYR A 170 -6.25 7.45 27.26
CA TYR A 170 -7.30 7.60 26.24
C TYR A 170 -6.98 8.70 25.21
N THR A 171 -5.88 9.42 25.34
CA THR A 171 -5.63 10.67 24.60
C THR A 171 -4.25 10.78 23.94
N GLN A 172 -3.36 9.83 24.20
CA GLN A 172 -2.06 9.77 23.53
C GLN A 172 -2.12 8.86 22.30
N TRP A 173 -1.68 9.40 21.17
CA TRP A 173 -1.75 8.77 19.87
C TRP A 173 -0.36 8.60 19.26
N ILE A 174 -0.16 7.43 18.67
CA ILE A 174 0.89 7.16 17.70
C ILE A 174 0.32 7.58 16.34
N LEU A 175 0.89 8.66 15.80
CA LEU A 175 0.45 9.22 14.53
C LEU A 175 1.10 8.45 13.36
N PRO A 176 0.42 8.34 12.21
CA PRO A 176 1.10 7.93 10.99
C PRO A 176 2.25 8.92 10.73
N ALA A 177 3.44 8.44 10.38
CA ALA A 177 4.62 9.28 10.24
C ALA A 177 4.35 10.53 9.37
N LYS A 178 4.90 11.68 9.76
CA LYS A 178 4.69 12.99 9.10
C LYS A 178 5.08 12.97 7.62
N ASP A 179 6.02 12.09 7.28
CA ASP A 179 6.50 11.78 5.93
C ASP A 179 6.04 10.39 5.46
N THR A 180 4.92 9.88 5.99
CA THR A 180 4.18 8.79 5.34
C THR A 180 3.55 9.34 4.05
N VAL A 181 4.39 9.75 3.11
CA VAL A 181 4.21 9.25 1.77
C VAL A 181 4.10 7.73 1.94
N TYR A 182 3.20 7.06 1.25
CA TYR A 182 3.17 5.59 1.23
C TYR A 182 4.46 4.97 0.61
N THR A 183 5.60 5.67 0.66
CA THR A 183 6.98 5.33 0.34
C THR A 183 7.89 5.68 1.54
N SER A 184 8.39 4.68 2.28
CA SER A 184 9.82 4.56 2.65
C SER A 184 10.01 3.41 3.67
N PHE A 185 10.33 2.18 3.25
CA PHE A 185 11.71 1.72 3.28
C PHE A 185 12.73 2.76 2.82
N ASP A 186 13.88 2.81 3.48
CA ASP A 186 15.04 3.64 3.17
C ASP A 186 15.56 3.37 1.74
N PHE A 187 14.80 3.83 0.76
CA PHE A 187 15.20 4.07 -0.60
C PHE A 187 15.44 5.57 -0.64
N THR A 188 16.70 5.96 -0.78
CA THR A 188 16.98 7.29 -1.33
C THR A 188 16.20 7.37 -2.65
N PRO A 189 15.27 8.32 -2.82
CA PRO A 189 14.52 8.42 -4.07
C PRO A 189 15.53 8.55 -5.20
N ILE A 190 15.50 7.61 -6.15
CA ILE A 190 16.01 7.90 -7.49
C ILE A 190 15.27 9.17 -7.89
N SER A 191 16.00 10.24 -8.17
CA SER A 191 15.45 11.54 -8.58
C SER A 191 14.51 11.32 -9.76
N LEU A 192 13.22 11.16 -9.48
CA LEU A 192 12.17 11.15 -10.49
C LEU A 192 12.25 12.49 -11.19
N LEU A 193 12.36 12.47 -12.52
CA LEU A 193 12.39 13.71 -13.29
C LEU A 193 11.10 14.49 -13.00
N PRO A 194 11.15 15.81 -12.74
CA PRO A 194 9.95 16.61 -12.66
C PRO A 194 9.22 16.52 -14.01
N THR A 195 7.95 16.13 -13.96
CA THR A 195 7.06 16.06 -15.13
C THR A 195 6.73 17.49 -15.57
N ASP A 196 7.59 18.06 -16.42
CA ASP A 196 7.31 19.36 -17.03
C ASP A 196 6.19 19.25 -18.07
N GLU A 197 5.19 20.08 -17.84
CA GLU A 197 3.97 20.33 -18.58
C GLU A 197 4.25 20.65 -20.06
N GLN A 198 4.08 19.67 -20.96
CA GLN A 198 4.02 19.91 -22.41
C GLN A 198 3.34 18.76 -23.17
N ALA A 199 2.00 18.72 -23.07
CA ALA A 199 1.19 17.96 -24.02
C ALA A 199 1.28 18.60 -25.42
N PRO A 200 1.71 17.90 -26.48
CA PRO A 200 1.63 18.42 -27.83
C PRO A 200 0.18 18.42 -28.30
N THR A 201 -0.33 19.61 -28.59
CA THR A 201 -1.65 19.81 -29.19
C THR A 201 -1.70 19.27 -30.64
N GLY A 202 -2.43 18.17 -30.81
CA GLY A 202 -3.35 17.93 -31.94
C GLY A 202 -2.80 17.27 -33.21
N ARG A 203 -3.50 16.22 -33.70
CA ARG A 203 -3.89 16.02 -35.12
C ARG A 203 -4.83 14.80 -35.32
N PRO A 204 -5.44 14.59 -36.52
CA PRO A 204 -6.88 14.74 -36.75
C PRO A 204 -7.67 13.43 -36.90
N ARG A 205 -9.00 13.55 -36.80
CA ARG A 205 -9.97 12.51 -37.17
C ARG A 205 -9.92 12.21 -38.69
N ALA A 206 -9.72 10.95 -39.03
CA ALA A 206 -10.18 10.32 -40.27
C ALA A 206 -11.02 9.10 -39.83
N GLY A 207 -12.21 8.78 -40.34
CA GLY A 207 -12.71 8.88 -41.71
C GLY A 207 -13.19 7.46 -42.06
N GLY A 208 -14.51 7.26 -42.17
CA GLY A 208 -15.14 5.93 -42.17
C GLY A 208 -14.84 5.01 -43.35
N GLY A 209 -15.09 3.72 -43.13
CA GLY A 209 -15.12 2.69 -44.17
C GLY A 209 -15.90 1.46 -43.68
N GLN A 210 -17.08 1.22 -44.26
CA GLN A 210 -17.86 -0.01 -44.09
C GLN A 210 -17.26 -1.14 -44.94
N GLY A 211 -17.21 -2.35 -44.40
CA GLY A 211 -16.94 -3.58 -45.13
C GLY A 211 -17.44 -4.81 -44.37
N ARG A 212 -18.43 -5.51 -44.92
CA ARG A 212 -19.06 -6.72 -44.37
C ARG A 212 -18.33 -7.98 -44.86
N GLY A 213 -18.31 -9.03 -44.04
CA GLY A 213 -18.48 -10.43 -44.51
C GLY A 213 -17.61 -11.52 -43.86
N GLY A 214 -18.25 -12.33 -42.99
CA GLY A 214 -18.07 -13.78 -42.71
C GLY A 214 -16.66 -14.35 -42.43
N GLY A 215 -16.36 -15.12 -41.39
CA GLY A 215 -17.18 -15.91 -40.46
C GLY A 215 -16.38 -17.20 -40.14
N ALA A 216 -15.99 -17.40 -38.88
CA ALA A 216 -15.67 -18.70 -38.30
C ALA A 216 -15.74 -18.58 -36.77
N ALA A 217 -16.45 -19.51 -36.14
CA ALA A 217 -16.90 -19.45 -34.77
C ALA A 217 -15.76 -19.54 -33.74
N ALA A 218 -15.74 -18.58 -32.80
CA ALA A 218 -15.09 -18.69 -31.50
C ALA A 218 -16.17 -18.57 -30.42
N GLY A 219 -16.10 -19.42 -29.40
CA GLY A 219 -17.12 -19.58 -28.37
C GLY A 219 -17.46 -18.27 -27.66
N GLU A 220 -18.76 -18.08 -27.39
CA GLU A 220 -19.27 -16.90 -26.70
C GLU A 220 -18.71 -16.80 -25.27
N VAL A 221 -17.80 -15.84 -25.07
CA VAL A 221 -17.53 -15.26 -23.75
C VAL A 221 -18.82 -14.59 -23.28
N ARG A 222 -19.44 -15.14 -22.22
CA ARG A 222 -20.68 -14.60 -21.65
C ARG A 222 -20.44 -13.19 -21.10
N ARG A 223 -20.92 -12.19 -21.83
CA ARG A 223 -21.09 -10.82 -21.34
C ARG A 223 -22.19 -10.80 -20.28
N GLY A 224 -21.87 -10.37 -19.07
CA GLY A 224 -22.87 -10.06 -18.04
C GLY A 224 -23.81 -8.93 -18.48
N PRO A 225 -25.01 -8.79 -17.85
CA PRO A 225 -25.98 -7.78 -18.24
C PRO A 225 -25.46 -6.40 -17.81
N GLY A 226 -24.91 -5.66 -18.79
CA GLY A 226 -24.42 -4.29 -18.62
C GLY A 226 -22.91 -4.15 -18.76
N GLY A 227 -22.35 -4.37 -19.96
CA GLY A 227 -21.17 -3.66 -20.50
C GLY A 227 -19.83 -3.60 -19.74
N ASN A 228 -19.71 -4.11 -18.52
CA ASN A 228 -18.50 -4.05 -17.70
C ASN A 228 -17.77 -5.40 -17.76
N ASN A 229 -16.52 -5.38 -18.21
CA ASN A 229 -15.62 -6.51 -18.01
C ASN A 229 -15.18 -6.55 -16.53
N LEU A 230 -14.86 -7.74 -16.01
CA LEU A 230 -14.45 -7.92 -14.61
C LEU A 230 -13.15 -7.15 -14.28
N TYR A 231 -12.27 -6.97 -15.27
CA TYR A 231 -11.02 -6.23 -15.13
C TYR A 231 -11.24 -4.77 -14.70
N VAL A 232 -12.22 -4.07 -15.27
CA VAL A 232 -12.47 -2.65 -14.96
C VAL A 232 -12.87 -2.46 -13.49
N GLY A 233 -13.52 -3.44 -12.88
CA GLY A 233 -13.88 -3.39 -11.47
C GLY A 233 -12.77 -3.84 -10.53
N ALA A 234 -12.01 -4.86 -10.91
CA ALA A 234 -11.02 -5.50 -10.03
C ALA A 234 -9.59 -4.96 -10.21
N CYS A 235 -9.17 -4.70 -11.44
CA CYS A 235 -7.77 -4.44 -11.77
C CYS A 235 -7.51 -2.96 -12.06
N ALA A 236 -8.41 -2.32 -12.81
CA ALA A 236 -8.25 -0.94 -13.27
C ALA A 236 -8.10 0.12 -12.16
N PRO A 237 -8.66 -0.03 -10.94
CA PRO A 237 -8.42 0.94 -9.86
C PRO A 237 -6.94 1.13 -9.53
N CYS A 238 -6.11 0.10 -9.67
CA CYS A 238 -4.68 0.19 -9.42
C CYS A 238 -3.87 0.18 -10.72
N HIS A 239 -4.19 -0.71 -11.66
CA HIS A 239 -3.41 -0.91 -12.88
C HIS A 239 -3.81 0.01 -14.04
N GLY A 240 -4.83 0.87 -13.86
CA GLY A 240 -5.35 1.74 -14.90
C GLY A 240 -6.30 1.03 -15.87
N ARG A 241 -7.14 1.82 -16.56
CA ARG A 241 -8.17 1.29 -17.46
C ARG A 241 -7.60 0.65 -18.73
N SER A 242 -6.43 1.11 -19.15
CA SER A 242 -5.68 0.59 -20.28
C SER A 242 -4.55 -0.35 -19.85
N GLY A 243 -4.45 -0.68 -18.56
CA GLY A 243 -3.36 -1.51 -18.03
C GLY A 243 -2.01 -0.80 -18.06
N GLU A 244 -2.02 0.53 -18.08
CA GLU A 244 -0.85 1.41 -18.14
C GLU A 244 0.01 1.34 -16.87
N GLY A 245 -0.57 0.92 -15.75
CA GLY A 245 0.05 0.93 -14.43
C GLY A 245 0.05 2.33 -13.81
N LEU A 246 -0.08 2.39 -12.49
CA LEU A 246 -0.05 3.63 -11.73
C LEU A 246 1.05 3.52 -10.67
N ALA A 247 2.09 4.35 -10.80
CA ALA A 247 3.18 4.39 -9.83
C ALA A 247 2.69 4.82 -8.43
N SER A 248 1.68 5.68 -8.34
CA SER A 248 1.03 6.09 -7.09
C SER A 248 0.43 4.91 -6.32
N GLU A 249 -0.02 3.89 -7.04
CA GLU A 249 -0.63 2.67 -6.51
C GLU A 249 0.35 1.51 -6.43
N PHE A 250 1.63 1.73 -6.78
CA PHE A 250 2.66 0.70 -6.90
C PHE A 250 2.21 -0.47 -7.77
N ALA A 251 1.38 -0.16 -8.76
CA ALA A 251 0.76 -1.11 -9.66
C ALA A 251 1.48 -1.05 -11.01
N PRO A 252 2.20 -2.11 -11.40
CA PRO A 252 2.90 -2.14 -12.68
C PRO A 252 1.95 -2.08 -13.87
N LYS A 253 2.49 -1.67 -15.03
CA LYS A 253 1.88 -1.90 -16.33
C LYS A 253 1.54 -3.38 -16.55
N LEU A 254 0.37 -3.65 -17.09
CA LEU A 254 -0.10 -4.99 -17.45
C LEU A 254 -0.27 -5.17 -18.97
N SER A 255 -0.61 -4.10 -19.70
CA SER A 255 -0.81 -4.19 -21.15
C SER A 255 0.47 -4.68 -21.84
N GLY A 256 0.34 -5.45 -22.92
CA GLY A 256 1.48 -5.96 -23.70
C GLY A 256 2.37 -7.01 -23.02
N GLN A 257 2.09 -7.38 -21.77
CA GLN A 257 2.75 -8.49 -21.09
C GLN A 257 2.13 -9.82 -21.54
N GLU A 258 2.93 -10.89 -21.58
CA GLU A 258 2.48 -12.16 -22.14
C GLU A 258 1.46 -12.89 -21.25
N ASP A 259 0.43 -13.45 -21.88
CA ASP A 259 -0.66 -14.18 -21.22
C ASP A 259 -0.15 -15.29 -20.29
N TRP A 260 0.84 -16.07 -20.74
CA TRP A 260 1.41 -17.16 -19.95
C TRP A 260 2.07 -16.64 -18.66
N TYR A 261 2.70 -15.46 -18.72
CA TYR A 261 3.35 -14.86 -17.56
C TYR A 261 2.32 -14.28 -16.62
N LEU A 262 1.32 -13.55 -17.14
CA LEU A 262 0.22 -13.00 -16.35
C LEU A 262 -0.53 -14.11 -15.61
N THR A 263 -0.91 -15.19 -16.30
CA THR A 263 -1.55 -16.37 -15.71
C THR A 263 -0.70 -16.95 -14.57
N ARG A 264 0.62 -17.06 -14.77
CA ARG A 264 1.53 -17.55 -13.72
C ARG A 264 1.60 -16.59 -12.54
N GLN A 265 1.70 -15.28 -12.77
CA GLN A 265 1.77 -14.31 -11.67
C GLN A 265 0.48 -14.28 -10.86
N LEU A 266 -0.68 -14.26 -11.51
CA LEU A 266 -1.99 -14.35 -10.84
C LEU A 266 -2.10 -15.64 -10.03
N THR A 267 -1.67 -16.79 -10.58
CA THR A 267 -1.63 -18.06 -9.85
C THR A 267 -0.72 -17.98 -8.61
N ASN A 268 0.46 -17.36 -8.74
CA ASN A 268 1.41 -17.23 -7.63
C ASN A 268 0.86 -16.32 -6.53
N PHE A 269 0.11 -15.27 -6.87
CA PHE A 269 -0.57 -14.42 -5.89
C PHE A 269 -1.69 -15.16 -5.16
N VAL A 270 -2.58 -15.86 -5.89
CA VAL A 270 -3.67 -16.67 -5.29
C VAL A 270 -3.13 -17.73 -4.34
N LYS A 271 -1.99 -18.33 -4.68
CA LYS A 271 -1.32 -19.33 -3.83
C LYS A 271 -0.41 -18.73 -2.76
N GLU A 272 -0.30 -17.41 -2.69
CA GLU A 272 0.60 -16.68 -1.79
C GLU A 272 2.09 -17.06 -1.95
N VAL A 273 2.46 -17.72 -3.06
CA VAL A 273 3.86 -17.92 -3.49
C VAL A 273 4.54 -16.57 -3.71
N ARG A 274 3.75 -15.57 -4.12
CA ARG A 274 4.09 -14.15 -4.13
C ARG A 274 3.06 -13.42 -3.26
N GLY A 275 3.50 -12.54 -2.37
CA GLY A 275 2.63 -11.79 -1.48
C GLY A 275 2.31 -12.48 -0.15
N GLY A 276 2.81 -13.70 0.09
CA GLY A 276 2.60 -14.44 1.35
C GLY A 276 3.59 -14.11 2.47
N ARG A 277 4.48 -13.14 2.26
CA ARG A 277 5.59 -12.82 3.18
C ARG A 277 5.63 -11.36 3.60
N GLU A 278 6.26 -11.13 4.75
CA GLU A 278 6.66 -9.81 5.23
C GLU A 278 7.56 -9.09 4.21
N GLY A 279 7.42 -7.77 4.05
CA GLY A 279 8.12 -6.99 3.02
C GLY A 279 7.48 -7.01 1.62
N GLU A 280 6.46 -7.84 1.39
CA GLU A 280 5.75 -7.95 0.11
C GLU A 280 4.41 -7.18 0.05
N ARG A 281 4.22 -6.10 0.83
CA ARG A 281 2.93 -5.40 1.01
C ARG A 281 2.01 -5.29 -0.22
N TRP A 282 2.54 -4.84 -1.37
CA TRP A 282 1.77 -4.64 -2.61
C TRP A 282 1.42 -5.96 -3.30
N ALA A 283 2.31 -6.94 -3.18
CA ALA A 283 2.04 -8.30 -3.61
C ALA A 283 1.02 -8.99 -2.70
N THR A 284 1.06 -8.76 -1.38
CA THR A 284 0.04 -9.22 -0.42
C THR A 284 -1.32 -8.62 -0.73
N GLN A 285 -1.38 -7.32 -1.05
CA GLN A 285 -2.61 -6.66 -1.47
C GLN A 285 -3.18 -7.30 -2.74
N MET A 286 -2.33 -7.64 -3.72
CA MET A 286 -2.77 -8.38 -4.90
C MET A 286 -3.31 -9.77 -4.53
N SER A 287 -2.58 -10.55 -3.74
CA SER A 287 -3.02 -11.89 -3.29
C SER A 287 -4.38 -11.84 -2.60
N PHE A 288 -4.59 -10.86 -1.71
CA PHE A 288 -5.86 -10.64 -1.05
C PHE A 288 -6.98 -10.26 -2.03
N HIS A 289 -6.72 -9.32 -2.94
CA HIS A 289 -7.74 -8.83 -3.87
C HIS A 289 -8.20 -9.91 -4.85
N ILE A 290 -7.31 -10.83 -5.23
CA ILE A 290 -7.62 -11.85 -6.23
C ILE A 290 -7.84 -13.25 -5.68
N GLY A 291 -7.63 -13.48 -4.38
CA GLY A 291 -7.64 -14.81 -3.76
C GLY A 291 -8.98 -15.55 -3.88
N ASP A 292 -10.08 -14.81 -3.95
CA ASP A 292 -11.44 -15.37 -4.08
C ASP A 292 -11.87 -15.62 -5.53
N PHE A 293 -11.08 -15.21 -6.54
CA PHE A 293 -11.40 -15.47 -7.94
C PHE A 293 -11.05 -16.89 -8.35
N GLY A 294 -12.01 -17.57 -8.99
CA GLY A 294 -11.76 -18.87 -9.62
C GLY A 294 -10.95 -18.76 -10.91
N GLN A 295 -10.37 -19.88 -11.36
CA GLN A 295 -9.51 -19.91 -12.55
C GLN A 295 -10.14 -19.27 -13.79
N ALA A 296 -11.42 -19.54 -14.08
CA ALA A 296 -12.10 -18.95 -15.23
C ALA A 296 -12.22 -17.41 -15.17
N GLN A 297 -12.24 -16.82 -13.96
CA GLN A 297 -12.23 -15.37 -13.78
C GLN A 297 -10.83 -14.80 -13.98
N LEU A 298 -9.80 -15.51 -13.48
CA LEU A 298 -8.40 -15.15 -13.72
C LEU A 298 -8.06 -15.18 -15.21
N ASP A 299 -8.47 -16.24 -15.91
CA ASP A 299 -8.32 -16.37 -17.36
C ASP A 299 -9.01 -15.20 -18.09
N SER A 300 -10.21 -14.82 -17.65
CA SER A 300 -10.92 -13.67 -18.21
C SER A 300 -10.20 -12.33 -17.99
N PHE A 301 -9.40 -12.17 -16.93
CA PHE A 301 -8.56 -10.99 -16.75
C PHE A 301 -7.43 -10.97 -17.77
N VAL A 302 -6.73 -12.11 -17.92
CA VAL A 302 -5.61 -12.26 -18.86
C VAL A 302 -6.08 -12.02 -20.30
N ASP A 303 -7.19 -12.67 -20.70
CA ASP A 303 -7.79 -12.47 -22.01
C ASP A 303 -8.12 -11.00 -22.28
N TYR A 304 -8.67 -10.29 -21.28
CA TYR A 304 -8.99 -8.88 -21.43
C TYR A 304 -7.75 -8.00 -21.52
N ILE A 305 -6.75 -8.24 -20.67
CA ILE A 305 -5.46 -7.51 -20.69
C ILE A 305 -4.78 -7.66 -22.05
N GLY A 306 -4.85 -8.85 -22.67
CA GLY A 306 -4.33 -9.10 -24.01
C GLY A 306 -5.02 -8.29 -25.13
N THR A 307 -6.18 -7.68 -24.86
CA THR A 307 -6.86 -6.76 -25.80
C THR A 307 -6.46 -5.30 -25.64
N LEU A 308 -5.75 -4.95 -24.58
CA LEU A 308 -5.35 -3.57 -24.28
C LEU A 308 -4.22 -3.12 -25.19
N GLU A 309 -4.19 -1.82 -25.48
CA GLU A 309 -3.13 -1.22 -26.29
C GLU A 309 -1.78 -1.28 -25.54
N ASP A 310 -0.77 -1.79 -26.22
CA ASP A 310 0.58 -1.88 -25.68
C ASP A 310 1.35 -0.60 -25.95
N THR A 311 1.13 0.40 -25.10
CA THR A 311 1.94 1.63 -25.08
C THR A 311 3.02 1.48 -24.02
N PRO A 312 4.33 1.65 -24.33
CA PRO A 312 5.39 1.61 -23.33
C PRO A 312 5.11 2.50 -22.12
N ALA A 313 5.46 2.04 -20.92
CA ALA A 313 5.34 2.86 -19.72
C ALA A 313 6.21 4.13 -19.81
N GLU A 314 5.80 5.18 -19.11
CA GLU A 314 6.61 6.39 -18.96
C GLU A 314 7.95 6.05 -18.30
N VAL A 315 9.01 6.65 -18.82
CA VAL A 315 10.35 6.54 -18.23
C VAL A 315 10.44 7.49 -17.05
N THR A 316 10.66 6.94 -15.86
CA THR A 316 10.70 7.66 -14.59
C THR A 316 12.09 7.65 -13.93
N ILE A 317 13.00 6.76 -14.36
CA ILE A 317 14.36 6.67 -13.81
C ILE A 317 15.40 7.26 -14.77
N ALA A 318 16.51 7.74 -14.20
CA ALA A 318 17.70 8.16 -14.93
C ALA A 318 18.90 7.28 -14.54
N GLY A 319 19.50 6.60 -15.51
CA GLY A 319 20.68 5.73 -15.33
C GLY A 319 21.62 5.78 -16.53
N ASP A 320 22.82 5.21 -16.38
CA ASP A 320 23.80 5.09 -17.46
C ASP A 320 23.45 3.89 -18.36
N SER A 321 22.79 4.16 -19.48
CA SER A 321 22.41 3.11 -20.45
C SER A 321 23.60 2.41 -21.12
N THR A 322 24.79 3.04 -21.15
CA THR A 322 26.00 2.41 -21.71
C THR A 322 26.54 1.37 -20.74
N ARG A 323 26.60 1.69 -19.44
CA ARG A 323 26.89 0.70 -18.39
C ARG A 323 25.81 -0.37 -18.33
N GLY A 324 24.55 0.04 -18.44
CA GLY A 324 23.38 -0.84 -18.50
C GLY A 324 23.45 -1.89 -19.60
N GLN A 325 23.87 -1.49 -20.81
CA GLN A 325 24.04 -2.41 -21.94
C GLN A 325 25.04 -3.53 -21.63
N GLN A 326 26.16 -3.20 -20.97
CA GLN A 326 27.18 -4.18 -20.60
C GLN A 326 26.64 -5.17 -19.56
N LEU A 327 25.86 -4.68 -18.58
CA LEU A 327 25.22 -5.49 -17.56
C LEU A 327 24.13 -6.40 -18.15
N TYR A 328 23.36 -5.90 -19.14
CA TYR A 328 22.29 -6.65 -19.80
C TYR A 328 22.79 -7.89 -20.56
N ALA A 329 24.09 -7.99 -20.86
CA ALA A 329 24.68 -9.17 -21.47
C ALA A 329 24.42 -10.47 -20.65
N ALA A 330 24.22 -10.37 -19.34
CA ALA A 330 23.83 -11.50 -18.50
C ALA A 330 22.34 -11.90 -18.65
N CYS A 331 21.50 -10.97 -19.11
CA CYS A 331 20.04 -11.13 -19.22
C CYS A 331 19.59 -11.62 -20.60
N VAL A 332 20.36 -11.26 -21.64
CA VAL A 332 19.99 -11.42 -23.05
C VAL A 332 19.69 -12.87 -23.46
N ALA A 333 20.37 -13.84 -22.86
CA ALA A 333 20.17 -15.26 -23.18
C ALA A 333 18.74 -15.75 -22.92
N CYS A 334 18.05 -15.10 -21.98
CA CYS A 334 16.71 -15.45 -21.54
C CYS A 334 15.68 -14.42 -21.99
N HIS A 335 15.97 -13.12 -21.83
CA HIS A 335 15.03 -12.05 -22.14
C HIS A 335 15.11 -11.52 -23.57
N GLY A 336 16.09 -11.98 -24.35
CA GLY A 336 16.28 -11.62 -25.76
C GLY A 336 16.99 -10.28 -25.97
N ASP A 337 17.48 -10.04 -27.19
CA ASP A 337 18.22 -8.82 -27.56
C ASP A 337 17.38 -7.55 -27.38
N ASP A 338 16.10 -7.63 -27.75
CA ASP A 338 15.13 -6.53 -27.63
C ASP A 338 14.35 -6.56 -26.31
N ALA A 339 14.76 -7.37 -25.34
CA ALA A 339 14.08 -7.54 -24.05
C ALA A 339 12.59 -7.97 -24.15
N MET A 340 12.22 -8.62 -25.25
CA MET A 340 10.86 -9.09 -25.54
C MET A 340 10.49 -10.41 -24.85
N GLY A 341 11.40 -11.01 -24.09
CA GLY A 341 11.18 -12.27 -23.39
C GLY A 341 11.33 -13.49 -24.30
N ASN A 342 11.22 -14.66 -23.68
CA ASN A 342 11.22 -15.95 -24.35
C ASN A 342 10.36 -16.93 -23.55
N ALA A 343 9.15 -17.20 -24.06
CA ALA A 343 8.20 -18.11 -23.43
C ALA A 343 8.76 -19.54 -23.26
N ALA A 344 9.59 -20.02 -24.19
CA ALA A 344 10.21 -21.34 -24.09
C ALA A 344 11.21 -21.45 -22.94
N LEU A 345 11.76 -20.31 -22.50
CA LEU A 345 12.66 -20.19 -21.35
C LEU A 345 11.94 -19.64 -20.11
N ASN A 346 10.60 -19.54 -20.12
CA ASN A 346 9.81 -18.96 -19.03
C ASN A 346 10.22 -17.54 -18.62
N SER A 347 10.80 -16.79 -19.57
CA SER A 347 11.39 -15.47 -19.35
C SER A 347 10.44 -14.41 -19.89
N PRO A 348 9.85 -13.55 -19.04
CA PRO A 348 8.88 -12.56 -19.46
C PRO A 348 9.53 -11.44 -20.28
N ARG A 349 8.68 -10.72 -21.01
CA ARG A 349 9.03 -9.42 -21.58
C ARG A 349 9.37 -8.41 -20.49
N LEU A 350 10.45 -7.67 -20.74
CA LEU A 350 10.89 -6.51 -19.94
C LEU A 350 10.73 -5.19 -20.71
N ALA A 351 10.80 -5.23 -22.05
CA ALA A 351 10.67 -4.05 -22.91
C ALA A 351 9.33 -3.31 -22.71
N GLY A 352 9.39 -2.00 -22.50
CA GLY A 352 8.23 -1.14 -22.30
C GLY A 352 7.49 -1.33 -20.98
N MET A 353 8.07 -2.06 -20.03
CA MET A 353 7.56 -2.23 -18.67
C MET A 353 7.82 -0.97 -17.83
N SER A 354 7.06 -0.75 -16.75
CA SER A 354 7.34 0.33 -15.79
C SER A 354 8.73 0.16 -15.19
N ASP A 355 9.58 1.17 -15.33
CA ASP A 355 10.99 1.10 -14.96
C ASP A 355 11.24 1.07 -13.46
N TRP A 356 10.51 1.88 -12.68
CA TRP A 356 10.49 1.79 -11.22
C TRP A 356 10.13 0.37 -10.74
N TYR A 357 9.21 -0.30 -11.43
CA TYR A 357 8.79 -1.65 -11.07
C TYR A 357 9.90 -2.65 -11.39
N MET A 358 10.57 -2.52 -12.54
CA MET A 358 11.70 -3.36 -12.92
C MET A 358 12.82 -3.30 -11.88
N VAL A 359 13.26 -2.09 -11.51
CA VAL A 359 14.26 -1.88 -10.45
C VAL A 359 13.80 -2.53 -9.14
N THR A 360 12.54 -2.32 -8.76
CA THR A 360 11.96 -2.92 -7.55
C THR A 360 11.99 -4.45 -7.59
N GLN A 361 11.69 -5.07 -8.74
CA GLN A 361 11.70 -6.54 -8.84
C GLN A 361 13.12 -7.08 -8.76
N LEU A 362 14.08 -6.44 -9.42
CA LEU A 362 15.50 -6.82 -9.34
C LEU A 362 16.02 -6.73 -7.91
N GLN A 363 15.65 -5.69 -7.17
CA GLN A 363 16.01 -5.54 -5.75
C GLN A 363 15.40 -6.66 -4.90
N LYS A 364 14.09 -6.93 -5.07
CA LYS A 364 13.40 -8.01 -4.35
C LYS A 364 13.96 -9.40 -4.63
N PHE A 365 14.46 -9.64 -5.85
CA PHE A 365 15.19 -10.86 -6.15
C PHE A 365 16.58 -10.86 -5.50
N ARG A 366 17.28 -9.72 -5.49
CA ARG A 366 18.61 -9.59 -4.88
C ARG A 366 18.59 -9.86 -3.37
N ASP A 367 17.57 -9.36 -2.66
CA ASP A 367 17.42 -9.51 -1.21
C ASP A 367 16.63 -10.76 -0.78
N GLY A 368 16.06 -11.51 -1.74
CA GLY A 368 15.31 -12.75 -1.48
C GLY A 368 13.86 -12.52 -1.03
N THR A 369 13.39 -11.28 -0.96
CA THR A 369 11.98 -10.93 -0.73
C THR A 369 11.07 -11.60 -1.78
N ARG A 370 11.54 -11.71 -3.03
CA ARG A 370 10.90 -12.46 -4.12
C ARG A 370 11.82 -13.59 -4.56
N GLY A 371 11.27 -14.77 -4.81
CA GLY A 371 12.01 -15.94 -5.32
C GLY A 371 12.60 -16.88 -4.26
N ASP A 372 12.42 -16.62 -2.97
CA ASP A 372 12.83 -17.54 -1.90
C ASP A 372 11.76 -18.59 -1.53
N HIS A 373 10.52 -18.42 -1.99
CA HIS A 373 9.48 -19.43 -1.77
C HIS A 373 9.83 -20.74 -2.49
N PRO A 374 9.71 -21.93 -1.86
CA PRO A 374 10.10 -23.21 -2.47
C PRO A 374 9.42 -23.53 -3.81
N GLU A 375 8.20 -23.01 -4.02
CA GLU A 375 7.45 -23.17 -5.28
C GLU A 375 7.84 -22.13 -6.35
N ASP A 376 8.55 -21.05 -6.00
CA ASP A 376 8.97 -20.01 -6.95
C ASP A 376 10.34 -20.33 -7.58
N THR A 377 10.43 -21.50 -8.23
CA THR A 377 11.68 -21.98 -8.85
C THR A 377 12.28 -21.02 -9.89
N LEU A 378 11.44 -20.25 -10.58
CA LEU A 378 11.87 -19.27 -11.56
C LEU A 378 12.23 -17.92 -10.91
N GLY A 379 11.58 -17.56 -9.81
CA GLY A 379 12.05 -16.47 -8.97
C GLY A 379 13.43 -16.78 -8.38
N ALA A 380 13.66 -18.01 -7.90
CA ALA A 380 14.98 -18.44 -7.40
C ALA A 380 16.08 -18.36 -8.48
N GLN A 381 15.73 -18.62 -9.75
CA GLN A 381 16.64 -18.36 -10.86
C GLN A 381 16.99 -16.86 -10.95
N MET A 382 15.98 -15.99 -10.88
CA MET A 382 16.20 -14.53 -10.90
C MET A 382 16.96 -14.01 -9.68
N VAL A 383 16.85 -14.63 -8.49
CA VAL A 383 17.70 -14.32 -7.33
C VAL A 383 19.18 -14.44 -7.72
N ALA A 384 19.58 -15.56 -8.31
CA ALA A 384 20.97 -15.82 -8.69
C ALA A 384 21.49 -14.81 -9.74
N PHE A 385 20.67 -14.46 -10.74
CA PHE A 385 21.07 -13.49 -11.76
C PHE A 385 21.07 -12.05 -11.24
N SER A 386 20.12 -11.66 -10.39
CA SER A 386 20.05 -10.31 -9.83
C SER A 386 21.24 -10.03 -8.90
N GLN A 387 21.79 -11.06 -8.24
CA GLN A 387 23.01 -10.95 -7.43
C GLN A 387 24.29 -10.74 -8.27
N THR A 388 24.25 -10.95 -9.59
CA THR A 388 25.40 -10.63 -10.47
C THR A 388 25.55 -9.14 -10.73
N LEU A 389 24.49 -8.34 -10.49
CA LEU A 389 24.54 -6.89 -10.56
C LEU A 389 25.29 -6.36 -9.33
N PRO A 390 26.39 -5.60 -9.52
CA PRO A 390 27.32 -5.30 -8.43
C PRO A 390 26.73 -4.41 -7.33
N ASP A 391 25.86 -3.47 -7.67
CA ASP A 391 25.38 -2.40 -6.78
C ASP A 391 23.97 -1.95 -7.19
N GLU A 392 23.32 -1.12 -6.36
CA GLU A 392 21.99 -0.55 -6.64
C GLU A 392 21.96 0.25 -7.94
N GLN A 393 23.03 0.99 -8.24
CA GLN A 393 23.14 1.74 -9.49
C GLN A 393 23.12 0.82 -10.71
N ALA A 394 23.67 -0.40 -10.62
CA ALA A 394 23.61 -1.37 -11.70
C ALA A 394 22.18 -1.83 -12.03
N LEU A 395 21.25 -1.85 -11.05
CA LEU A 395 19.83 -2.14 -11.29
C LEU A 395 19.19 -1.00 -12.09
N ILE A 396 19.50 0.25 -11.73
CA ILE A 396 19.03 1.45 -12.42
C ILE A 396 19.57 1.50 -13.84
N ASP A 397 20.88 1.26 -14.01
CA ASP A 397 21.56 1.34 -15.31
C ASP A 397 21.05 0.26 -16.27
N VAL A 398 20.91 -0.99 -15.82
CA VAL A 398 20.38 -2.06 -16.68
C VAL A 398 18.93 -1.80 -17.08
N THR A 399 18.11 -1.26 -16.17
CA THR A 399 16.74 -0.85 -16.48
C THR A 399 16.70 0.36 -17.44
N ALA A 400 17.59 1.34 -17.26
CA ALA A 400 17.73 2.48 -18.17
C ALA A 400 18.12 2.03 -19.59
N TYR A 401 18.97 1.00 -19.73
CA TYR A 401 19.23 0.38 -21.01
C TYR A 401 18.00 -0.33 -21.59
N ILE A 402 17.27 -1.13 -20.79
CA ILE A 402 16.04 -1.79 -21.23
C ILE A 402 15.00 -0.79 -21.73
N ASN A 403 14.89 0.40 -21.12
CA ASN A 403 14.00 1.47 -21.58
C ASN A 403 14.34 1.96 -23.01
N THR A 404 15.60 1.81 -23.45
CA THR A 404 16.00 2.12 -24.84
C THR A 404 15.59 1.04 -25.84
N LEU A 405 15.30 -0.17 -25.36
CA LEU A 405 14.81 -1.29 -26.14
C LEU A 405 13.29 -1.17 -26.24
N SER A 406 12.81 -0.34 -27.16
CA SER A 406 11.37 -0.17 -27.37
C SER A 406 10.81 -1.39 -28.10
N ALA A 407 9.67 -1.89 -27.60
CA ALA A 407 8.81 -2.79 -28.36
C ALA A 407 8.20 -2.03 -29.55
N PRO A 408 8.13 -2.66 -30.74
CA PRO A 408 7.69 -2.03 -31.98
C PRO A 408 6.20 -1.67 -32.03
#